data_AF-A0A059C8G8-F1
#
_entry.id   AF-A0A059C8G8-F1
#
_cell.length_a   1.000
_cell.length_b   1.000
_cell.length_c   1.000
_cell.angle_alpha   90.00
_cell.angle_beta   90.00
_cell.angle_gamma   90.00
#
_symmetry.space_group_name_H-M   'P 1'
#
loop_
_entity.id
_entity.type
_entity.pdbx_description
1 polymer ?
#
loop_
_entity_poly.entity_id
_entity_poly.type
_entity_poly.pdbx_seq_one_letter_code
_entity_poly.pdbx_strand_id
1 'polypeptide(L)'
;KLEGVRGAQISVALINSNTGDVVRSGLESSIKLDVVALEGDFNKDDEDNWTQEEFESHVVKQREGKRSLLAGDLVVKLKEGVGEMGELIFTDNSSWNRSKRFRIGLKVATGCCGNTRIREAKTDAFQVKEHRGQAYMKHHPPASDDEVWRLENVAKGGISHQNLSDAGIYKVEDFLLQLFTDPKKLREILGKSIAEKKWDSLIRHAKTCKTKWKLYLDYPDGVTKHGVVFNTDGQPIGLVKDREYFATPRLSAQE
;
A
#
# COMPACT_ATOMS: atom_id res chain seq x y z
N LYS A 1 11.84 2.12 -3.06
CA LYS A 1 12.36 2.42 -1.71
C LYS A 1 11.83 1.35 -0.75
N LEU A 2 12.66 0.91 0.17
CA LEU A 2 12.32 -0.09 1.18
C LEU A 2 12.12 0.62 2.52
N GLU A 3 10.98 0.39 3.15
CA GLU A 3 10.58 1.04 4.40
C GLU A 3 9.81 0.02 5.27
N GLY A 4 9.87 0.19 6.58
CA GLY A 4 9.08 -0.61 7.51
C GLY A 4 7.58 -0.30 7.40
N VAL A 5 6.77 -1.10 8.07
CA VAL A 5 5.32 -0.91 8.12
C VAL A 5 5.00 0.51 8.63
N ARG A 6 4.20 1.27 7.86
CA ARG A 6 3.89 2.69 8.10
C ARG A 6 5.11 3.63 8.10
N GLY A 7 6.15 3.31 7.33
CA GLY A 7 7.35 4.16 7.22
C GLY A 7 8.30 4.04 8.41
N ALA A 8 8.15 3.01 9.24
CA ALA A 8 9.05 2.75 10.36
C ALA A 8 10.48 2.45 9.87
N GLN A 9 11.46 2.81 10.69
CA GLN A 9 12.84 2.39 10.48
C GLN A 9 12.96 0.87 10.66
N ILE A 10 13.90 0.27 9.94
CA ILE A 10 14.16 -1.17 9.99
C ILE A 10 15.42 -1.39 10.81
N SER A 11 15.27 -2.08 11.93
CA SER A 11 16.38 -2.46 12.81
C SER A 11 16.74 -3.92 12.64
N VAL A 12 18.02 -4.23 12.85
CA VAL A 12 18.59 -5.58 12.87
C VAL A 12 19.22 -5.80 14.23
N ALA A 13 18.96 -6.95 14.84
CA ALA A 13 19.54 -7.33 16.13
C ALA A 13 20.27 -8.67 16.02
N LEU A 14 21.43 -8.76 16.65
CA LEU A 14 22.16 -10.00 16.82
C LEU A 14 21.63 -10.73 18.06
N ILE A 15 21.09 -11.93 17.84
CA ILE A 15 20.44 -12.73 18.89
C ILE A 15 21.29 -13.94 19.24
N ASN A 16 21.45 -14.21 20.54
CA ASN A 16 22.04 -15.44 21.03
C ASN A 16 21.05 -16.60 20.83
N SER A 17 21.46 -17.63 20.07
CA SER A 17 20.58 -18.77 19.77
C SER A 17 20.13 -19.57 21.00
N ASN A 18 20.91 -19.54 22.08
CA ASN A 18 20.62 -20.32 23.29
C ASN A 18 19.69 -19.57 24.25
N THR A 19 19.82 -18.25 24.35
CA THR A 19 19.04 -17.45 25.31
C THR A 19 17.92 -16.64 24.67
N GLY A 20 17.99 -16.36 23.37
CA GLY A 20 17.08 -15.46 22.67
C GLY A 20 17.35 -13.97 22.92
N ASP A 21 18.39 -13.64 23.70
CA ASP A 21 18.71 -12.25 24.03
C ASP A 21 19.59 -11.58 22.99
N VAL A 22 19.50 -10.25 22.94
CA VAL A 22 20.42 -9.42 22.15
C VAL A 22 21.83 -9.50 22.72
N VAL A 23 22.80 -9.80 21.86
CA VAL A 23 24.23 -9.84 22.22
C VAL A 23 24.77 -8.42 22.33
N ARG A 24 24.70 -7.85 23.54
CA ARG A 24 25.08 -6.44 23.80
C ARG A 24 26.58 -6.18 23.93
N SER A 25 27.39 -7.20 24.14
CA SER A 25 28.82 -7.08 24.40
C SER A 25 29.62 -8.10 23.61
N GLY A 26 30.92 -7.84 23.44
CA GLY A 26 31.82 -8.68 22.65
C GLY A 26 32.12 -8.10 21.26
N LEU A 27 33.06 -8.70 20.55
CA LEU A 27 33.45 -8.26 19.20
C LEU A 27 32.28 -8.40 18.21
N GLU A 28 31.45 -9.42 18.43
CA GLU A 28 30.26 -9.76 17.66
C GLU A 28 29.20 -8.64 17.72
N SER A 29 29.10 -7.93 18.85
CA SER A 29 28.11 -6.87 19.06
C SER A 29 28.35 -5.60 18.21
N SER A 30 29.52 -5.50 17.55
CA SER A 30 29.96 -4.33 16.78
C SER A 30 30.36 -4.65 15.33
N ILE A 31 29.91 -5.79 14.81
CA ILE A 31 30.23 -6.23 13.45
C ILE A 31 29.53 -5.39 12.38
N LYS A 32 30.06 -5.50 11.16
CA LYS A 32 29.42 -4.99 9.95
C LYS A 32 28.69 -6.12 9.24
N LEU A 33 27.49 -5.82 8.76
CA LEU A 33 26.64 -6.71 7.99
C LEU A 33 26.47 -6.15 6.59
N ASP A 34 26.64 -6.99 5.57
CA ASP A 34 26.32 -6.67 4.19
C ASP A 34 24.85 -7.00 3.92
N VAL A 35 24.14 -6.06 3.30
CA VAL A 35 22.76 -6.22 2.87
C VAL A 35 22.74 -6.76 1.44
N VAL A 36 22.05 -7.87 1.24
CA VAL A 36 21.95 -8.56 -0.06
C VAL A 36 20.48 -8.81 -0.43
N ALA A 37 20.22 -8.94 -1.73
CA ALA A 37 18.92 -9.39 -2.22
C ALA A 37 18.94 -10.90 -2.42
N LEU A 38 17.90 -11.58 -1.96
CA LEU A 38 17.73 -13.03 -2.07
C LEU A 38 16.52 -13.38 -2.95
N GLU A 39 16.57 -14.55 -3.57
CA GLU A 39 15.47 -15.11 -4.33
C GLU A 39 14.27 -15.33 -3.39
N GLY A 40 13.06 -14.94 -3.82
CA GLY A 40 11.88 -14.98 -2.95
C GLY A 40 11.44 -16.39 -2.52
N ASP A 41 11.91 -17.43 -3.22
CA ASP A 41 11.68 -18.83 -2.87
C ASP A 41 12.80 -19.46 -2.03
N PHE A 42 13.84 -18.69 -1.67
CA PHE A 42 14.82 -19.13 -0.68
C PHE A 42 14.11 -19.50 0.62
N ASN A 43 14.37 -20.72 1.09
CA ASN A 43 13.87 -21.27 2.33
C ASN A 43 12.36 -21.02 2.53
N LYS A 44 11.55 -21.63 1.65
CA LYS A 44 10.08 -21.53 1.65
C LYS A 44 9.40 -22.21 2.83
N ASP A 45 10.05 -23.22 3.40
CA ASP A 45 9.50 -24.02 4.50
C ASP A 45 9.83 -23.43 5.87
N ASP A 46 10.47 -22.25 5.90
CA ASP A 46 10.90 -21.51 7.08
C ASP A 46 11.70 -22.36 8.08
N GLU A 47 12.43 -23.35 7.57
CA GLU A 47 13.41 -24.06 8.36
C GLU A 47 14.61 -23.15 8.58
N ASP A 48 14.86 -22.71 9.81
CA ASP A 48 15.98 -21.80 10.15
C ASP A 48 17.38 -22.47 10.05
N ASN A 49 17.52 -23.51 9.22
CA ASN A 49 18.72 -24.31 9.12
C ASN A 49 19.18 -24.45 7.66
N TRP A 50 19.89 -23.42 7.17
CA TRP A 50 20.57 -23.42 5.87
C TRP A 50 22.09 -23.32 6.07
N THR A 51 22.85 -23.81 5.08
CA THR A 51 24.31 -23.60 5.06
C THR A 51 24.66 -22.24 4.46
N GLN A 52 25.91 -21.79 4.69
CA GLN A 52 26.37 -20.52 4.12
C GLN A 52 26.37 -20.59 2.58
N GLU A 53 26.76 -21.73 2.01
CA GLU A 53 26.79 -21.96 0.57
C GLU A 53 25.38 -21.92 -0.03
N GLU A 54 24.40 -22.49 0.69
CA GLU A 54 23.01 -22.43 0.30
C GLU A 54 22.52 -20.97 0.25
N PHE A 55 22.81 -20.18 1.29
CA PHE A 55 22.48 -18.76 1.33
C PHE A 55 23.13 -18.00 0.16
N GLU A 56 24.43 -18.19 -0.05
CA GLU A 56 25.19 -17.51 -1.10
C GLU A 56 24.70 -17.87 -2.52
N SER A 57 24.24 -19.11 -2.72
CA SER A 57 23.68 -19.55 -4.01
C SER A 57 22.36 -18.86 -4.37
N HIS A 58 21.61 -18.39 -3.37
CA HIS A 58 20.33 -17.69 -3.55
C HIS A 58 20.45 -16.16 -3.58
N VAL A 59 21.67 -15.62 -3.46
CA VAL A 59 21.91 -14.17 -3.63
C VAL A 59 21.66 -13.79 -5.09
N VAL A 60 20.66 -12.94 -5.30
CA VAL A 60 20.23 -12.52 -6.63
C VAL A 60 21.24 -11.53 -7.19
N LYS A 61 21.87 -11.93 -8.29
CA LYS A 61 22.72 -11.04 -9.07
C LYS A 61 21.87 -10.16 -10.00
N GLN A 62 22.43 -9.01 -10.35
CA GLN A 62 21.82 -8.12 -11.34
C GLN A 62 21.64 -8.83 -12.68
N ARG A 63 20.64 -8.41 -13.45
CA ARG A 63 20.48 -8.83 -14.85
C ARG A 63 21.65 -8.35 -15.70
N GLU A 64 22.03 -9.13 -16.70
CA GLU A 64 23.06 -8.73 -17.67
C GLU A 64 22.73 -7.35 -18.26
N GLY A 65 23.70 -6.44 -18.20
CA GLY A 65 23.56 -5.06 -18.69
C GLY A 65 22.81 -4.08 -17.77
N LYS A 66 22.34 -4.49 -16.58
CA LYS A 66 21.71 -3.58 -15.59
C LYS A 66 22.63 -3.24 -14.42
N ARG A 67 22.33 -2.11 -13.74
CA ARG A 67 22.96 -1.72 -12.47
C ARG A 67 22.60 -2.71 -11.35
N SER A 68 23.35 -2.64 -10.25
CA SER A 68 23.12 -3.45 -9.05
C SER A 68 21.67 -3.42 -8.59
N LEU A 69 21.14 -4.58 -8.20
CA LEU A 69 19.72 -4.76 -7.86
C LEU A 69 19.30 -3.93 -6.64
N LEU A 70 20.22 -3.72 -5.71
CA LEU A 70 20.06 -2.83 -4.56
C LEU A 70 20.99 -1.61 -4.71
N ALA A 71 20.47 -0.45 -4.33
CA ALA A 71 21.20 0.82 -4.25
C ALA A 71 20.92 1.51 -2.91
N GLY A 72 21.90 2.26 -2.41
CA GLY A 72 21.84 2.96 -1.13
C GLY A 72 22.81 2.37 -0.10
N ASP A 73 22.39 2.33 1.16
CA ASP A 73 23.23 1.91 2.30
C ASP A 73 23.24 0.38 2.45
N LEU A 74 24.14 -0.28 1.72
CA LEU A 74 24.25 -1.75 1.70
C LEU A 74 25.03 -2.33 2.88
N VAL A 75 25.43 -1.51 3.87
CA VAL A 75 26.20 -1.94 5.03
C VAL A 75 25.53 -1.44 6.30
N VAL A 76 25.26 -2.36 7.22
CA VAL A 76 24.74 -2.07 8.55
C VAL A 76 25.84 -2.30 9.56
N LYS A 77 26.11 -1.32 10.42
CA LYS A 77 27.04 -1.47 11.53
C LYS A 77 26.25 -1.70 12.82
N LEU A 78 26.52 -2.82 13.50
CA LEU A 78 25.94 -3.06 14.82
C LEU A 78 26.64 -2.20 15.88
N LYS A 79 25.87 -1.77 16.86
CA LYS A 79 26.32 -1.15 18.10
C LYS A 79 25.54 -1.80 19.24
N GLU A 80 26.26 -2.41 20.18
CA GLU A 80 25.64 -3.18 21.28
C GLU A 80 24.66 -4.23 20.76
N GLY A 81 24.99 -4.87 19.63
CA GLY A 81 24.20 -5.93 19.02
C GLY A 81 23.03 -5.45 18.17
N VAL A 82 22.79 -4.14 18.03
CA VAL A 82 21.68 -3.60 17.23
C VAL A 82 22.20 -2.62 16.18
N GLY A 83 21.66 -2.69 14.97
CA GLY A 83 21.97 -1.78 13.87
C GLY A 83 20.71 -1.31 13.16
N GLU A 84 20.74 -0.10 12.64
CA GLU A 84 19.66 0.44 11.81
C GLU A 84 20.04 0.32 10.34
N MET A 85 19.09 -0.12 9.52
CA MET A 85 19.26 -0.08 8.07
C MET A 85 19.07 1.35 7.56
N GLY A 86 19.99 1.80 6.70
CA GLY A 86 19.87 3.06 6.00
C GLY A 86 18.90 2.99 4.82
N GLU A 87 19.00 3.97 3.92
CA GLU A 87 18.09 4.03 2.77
C GLU A 87 18.44 2.97 1.74
N LEU A 88 17.45 2.15 1.38
CA LEU A 88 17.61 1.07 0.40
C LEU A 88 16.57 1.16 -0.70
N ILE A 89 17.02 0.99 -1.95
CA ILE A 89 16.17 1.06 -3.13
C ILE A 89 16.48 -0.13 -4.04
N PHE A 90 15.44 -0.90 -4.37
CA PHE A 90 15.50 -1.83 -5.49
C PHE A 90 15.48 -1.08 -6.81
N THR A 91 16.41 -1.42 -7.69
CA THR A 91 16.57 -0.78 -9.02
C THR A 91 15.80 -1.50 -10.12
N ASP A 92 15.31 -2.73 -9.86
CA ASP A 92 14.46 -3.50 -10.77
C ASP A 92 13.25 -4.08 -10.02
N ASN A 93 12.20 -4.44 -10.77
CA ASN A 93 11.04 -5.11 -10.21
C ASN A 93 11.31 -6.59 -9.96
N SER A 94 10.45 -7.29 -9.24
CA SER A 94 10.57 -8.74 -9.01
C SER A 94 9.84 -9.58 -10.04
N SER A 95 9.12 -9.01 -11.03
CA SER A 95 8.25 -9.83 -11.90
C SER A 95 9.00 -10.78 -12.83
N TRP A 96 10.30 -10.53 -13.02
CA TRP A 96 11.13 -11.32 -13.91
C TRP A 96 11.80 -12.53 -13.28
N ASN A 97 11.91 -12.54 -11.96
CA ASN A 97 12.52 -13.67 -11.28
C ASN A 97 11.48 -14.79 -11.12
N ARG A 98 11.96 -16.01 -10.89
CA ARG A 98 11.10 -17.21 -10.86
C ARG A 98 10.02 -17.12 -9.78
N SER A 99 10.39 -16.58 -8.62
CA SER A 99 9.51 -16.47 -7.45
C SER A 99 8.57 -15.27 -7.50
N LYS A 100 8.74 -14.34 -8.45
CA LYS A 100 8.07 -13.04 -8.55
C LYS A 100 8.21 -12.17 -7.29
N ARG A 101 9.14 -12.49 -6.40
CA ARG A 101 9.35 -11.87 -5.08
C ARG A 101 10.83 -11.82 -4.76
N PHE A 102 11.24 -10.90 -3.90
CA PHE A 102 12.58 -10.87 -3.32
C PHE A 102 12.48 -10.98 -1.80
N ARG A 103 13.58 -11.37 -1.17
CA ARG A 103 13.83 -11.19 0.26
C ARG A 103 15.05 -10.29 0.44
N ILE A 104 15.17 -9.65 1.60
CA ILE A 104 16.44 -9.05 2.04
C ILE A 104 17.17 -10.06 2.90
N GLY A 105 18.45 -10.26 2.60
CA GLY A 105 19.38 -11.02 3.41
C GLY A 105 20.39 -10.10 4.08
N LEU A 106 20.85 -10.46 5.28
CA LEU A 106 22.02 -9.86 5.90
C LEU A 106 23.05 -10.94 6.20
N LYS A 107 24.31 -10.69 5.82
CA LYS A 107 25.43 -11.58 6.13
C LYS A 107 26.58 -10.79 6.75
N VAL A 108 27.44 -11.46 7.49
CA VAL A 108 28.63 -10.82 8.06
C VAL A 108 29.57 -10.36 6.93
N ALA A 109 30.04 -9.12 7.03
CA ALA A 109 31.00 -8.59 6.08
C ALA A 109 32.33 -9.36 6.13
N THR A 110 32.95 -9.58 4.98
CA THR A 110 34.20 -10.35 4.89
C THR A 110 35.30 -9.74 5.78
N GLY A 111 35.98 -10.58 6.57
CA GLY A 111 37.03 -10.15 7.50
C GLY A 111 36.55 -9.69 8.88
N CYS A 112 35.25 -9.80 9.18
CA CYS A 112 34.70 -9.57 10.51
C CYS A 112 34.39 -10.91 11.21
N CYS A 113 34.72 -11.02 12.51
CA CYS A 113 34.57 -12.21 13.37
C CYS A 113 35.34 -13.45 12.90
N GLY A 114 36.43 -13.78 13.63
CA GLY A 114 37.35 -14.89 13.32
C GLY A 114 36.69 -16.27 13.15
N ASN A 115 36.52 -17.01 14.25
CA ASN A 115 36.03 -18.41 14.21
C ASN A 115 34.54 -18.57 14.61
N THR A 116 33.86 -17.50 15.00
CA THR A 116 32.46 -17.55 15.45
C THR A 116 31.52 -17.52 14.25
N ARG A 117 30.79 -18.61 14.00
CA ARG A 117 29.75 -18.68 12.97
C ARG A 117 28.53 -17.89 13.41
N ILE A 118 28.28 -16.76 12.76
CA ILE A 118 27.05 -15.96 12.92
C ILE A 118 26.15 -16.27 11.74
N ARG A 119 24.93 -16.77 11.99
CA ARG A 119 23.95 -17.11 10.95
C ARG A 119 23.42 -15.85 10.26
N GLU A 120 23.20 -15.95 8.96
CA GLU A 120 22.60 -14.88 8.16
C GLU A 120 21.16 -14.59 8.60
N ALA A 121 20.71 -13.37 8.40
CA ALA A 121 19.30 -13.01 8.58
C ALA A 121 18.59 -12.97 7.23
N LYS A 122 17.28 -13.29 7.21
CA LYS A 122 16.40 -13.10 6.05
C LYS A 122 15.11 -12.39 6.48
N THR A 123 14.51 -11.65 5.56
CA THR A 123 13.13 -11.16 5.72
C THR A 123 12.13 -12.15 5.11
N ASP A 124 10.85 -11.91 5.37
CA ASP A 124 9.77 -12.45 4.56
C ASP A 124 9.90 -12.02 3.10
N ALA A 125 9.33 -12.82 2.20
CA ALA A 125 9.35 -12.55 0.77
C ALA A 125 8.28 -11.53 0.38
N PHE A 126 8.69 -10.46 -0.32
CA PHE A 126 7.80 -9.39 -0.76
C PHE A 126 7.93 -9.11 -2.27
N GLN A 127 6.88 -8.54 -2.85
CA GLN A 127 6.90 -8.13 -4.25
C GLN A 127 7.54 -6.75 -4.38
N VAL A 128 8.46 -6.62 -5.34
CA VAL A 128 9.01 -5.32 -5.74
C VAL A 128 8.36 -4.94 -7.06
N LYS A 129 7.59 -3.85 -7.03
CA LYS A 129 6.87 -3.36 -8.20
C LYS A 129 7.63 -2.20 -8.83
N GLU A 130 7.59 -2.12 -10.16
CA GLU A 130 8.16 -0.99 -10.87
C GLU A 130 7.37 0.29 -10.56
N HIS A 131 8.07 1.42 -10.43
CA HIS A 131 7.48 2.71 -10.12
C HIS A 131 6.46 3.18 -11.18
N ARG A 132 6.50 2.64 -12.41
CA ARG A 132 5.57 2.99 -13.51
C ARG A 132 4.10 2.87 -13.13
N GLY A 133 3.75 2.01 -12.18
CA GLY A 133 2.37 1.82 -11.70
C GLY A 133 1.92 2.70 -10.55
N GLN A 134 2.83 3.42 -9.85
CA GLN A 134 2.47 4.19 -8.65
C GLN A 134 1.47 5.30 -8.94
N ALA A 135 1.67 5.99 -10.08
CA ALA A 135 0.74 7.02 -10.53
C ALA A 135 -0.68 6.50 -10.77
N TYR A 136 -0.88 5.18 -10.91
CA TYR A 136 -2.16 4.53 -11.16
C TYR A 136 -2.65 3.66 -9.98
N MET A 137 -1.94 3.66 -8.85
CA MET A 137 -2.31 2.82 -7.70
C MET A 137 -3.65 3.24 -7.09
N LYS A 138 -4.41 2.25 -6.63
CA LYS A 138 -5.60 2.48 -5.80
C LYS A 138 -5.14 2.85 -4.39
N HIS A 139 -5.85 3.78 -3.76
CA HIS A 139 -5.55 4.19 -2.39
C HIS A 139 -6.40 3.38 -1.41
N HIS A 140 -5.79 2.90 -0.31
CA HIS A 140 -6.45 2.09 0.71
C HIS A 140 -6.15 2.66 2.11
N PRO A 141 -7.08 3.40 2.75
CA PRO A 141 -8.38 3.82 2.22
C PRO A 141 -8.23 4.94 1.15
N PRO A 142 -9.23 5.13 0.28
CA PRO A 142 -9.26 6.29 -0.61
C PRO A 142 -9.52 7.58 0.18
N ALA A 143 -8.94 8.68 -0.29
CA ALA A 143 -9.18 10.01 0.24
C ALA A 143 -10.42 10.65 -0.39
N SER A 144 -11.02 11.66 0.26
CA SER A 144 -12.24 12.32 -0.24
C SER A 144 -12.00 13.08 -1.55
N ASP A 145 -10.82 13.67 -1.68
CA ASP A 145 -10.36 14.48 -2.81
C ASP A 145 -9.66 13.68 -3.91
N ASP A 146 -9.50 12.36 -3.72
CA ASP A 146 -9.03 11.48 -4.78
C ASP A 146 -9.96 11.52 -5.99
N GLU A 147 -9.38 11.47 -7.18
CA GLU A 147 -10.15 11.23 -8.41
C GLU A 147 -10.85 9.86 -8.33
N VAL A 148 -12.07 9.73 -8.88
CA VAL A 148 -12.88 8.50 -8.79
C VAL A 148 -12.19 7.26 -9.35
N TRP A 149 -11.26 7.41 -10.29
CA TRP A 149 -10.50 6.29 -10.81
C TRP A 149 -9.52 5.70 -9.77
N ARG A 150 -9.30 6.33 -8.62
CA ARG A 150 -8.57 5.72 -7.49
C ARG A 150 -9.37 4.61 -6.78
N LEU A 151 -10.67 4.48 -7.08
CA LEU A 151 -11.49 3.38 -6.57
C LEU A 151 -11.20 2.07 -7.31
N GLU A 152 -11.31 0.94 -6.58
CA GLU A 152 -11.29 -0.40 -7.18
C GLU A 152 -12.31 -0.52 -8.33
N ASN A 153 -11.98 -1.30 -9.35
CA ASN A 153 -12.84 -1.54 -10.53
C ASN A 153 -13.14 -0.33 -11.43
N VAL A 154 -12.61 0.87 -11.13
CA VAL A 154 -12.69 2.05 -12.02
C VAL A 154 -11.33 2.31 -12.65
N ALA A 155 -11.13 2.02 -13.93
CA ALA A 155 -9.84 2.26 -14.60
C ALA A 155 -9.72 3.72 -15.05
N LYS A 156 -8.54 4.36 -14.87
CA LYS A 156 -8.28 5.71 -15.39
C LYS A 156 -8.42 5.72 -16.91
N GLY A 157 -9.26 6.61 -17.44
CA GLY A 157 -9.59 6.68 -18.87
C GLY A 157 -10.43 5.51 -19.40
N GLY A 158 -10.90 4.61 -18.53
CA GLY A 158 -11.81 3.54 -18.91
C GLY A 158 -13.26 4.02 -19.04
N ILE A 159 -14.13 3.15 -19.57
CA ILE A 159 -15.55 3.45 -19.82
C ILE A 159 -16.26 3.93 -18.54
N SER A 160 -16.08 3.22 -17.42
CA SER A 160 -16.67 3.63 -16.14
C SER A 160 -16.18 5.01 -15.66
N HIS A 161 -14.90 5.33 -15.89
CA HIS A 161 -14.36 6.64 -15.53
C HIS A 161 -14.95 7.76 -16.40
N GLN A 162 -15.09 7.51 -17.70
CA GLN A 162 -15.69 8.46 -18.63
C GLN A 162 -17.17 8.70 -18.28
N ASN A 163 -17.95 7.64 -18.09
CA ASN A 163 -19.36 7.76 -17.75
C ASN A 163 -19.58 8.53 -16.43
N LEU A 164 -18.75 8.27 -15.41
CA LEU A 164 -18.79 9.03 -14.16
C LEU A 164 -18.46 10.50 -14.39
N SER A 165 -17.44 10.78 -15.20
CA SER A 165 -17.03 12.16 -15.55
C SER A 165 -18.12 12.91 -16.33
N ASP A 166 -18.80 12.23 -17.26
CA ASP A 166 -19.91 12.78 -18.05
C ASP A 166 -21.13 13.08 -17.15
N ALA A 167 -21.29 12.31 -16.07
CA ALA A 167 -22.29 12.54 -15.03
C ALA A 167 -21.85 13.58 -13.96
N GLY A 168 -20.69 14.20 -14.12
CA GLY A 168 -20.17 15.22 -13.18
C GLY A 168 -19.57 14.65 -11.88
N ILE A 169 -19.24 13.35 -11.85
CA ILE A 169 -18.68 12.65 -10.69
C ILE A 169 -17.18 12.48 -10.87
N TYR A 170 -16.39 13.42 -10.34
CA TYR A 170 -14.95 13.46 -10.54
C TYR A 170 -14.16 12.95 -9.35
N LYS A 171 -14.68 13.16 -8.13
CA LYS A 171 -14.00 12.78 -6.89
C LYS A 171 -14.70 11.65 -6.14
N VAL A 172 -13.96 10.99 -5.25
CA VAL A 172 -14.51 9.95 -4.36
C VAL A 172 -15.64 10.50 -3.48
N GLU A 173 -15.57 11.76 -3.05
CA GLU A 173 -16.66 12.40 -2.31
C GLU A 173 -17.95 12.53 -3.13
N ASP A 174 -17.86 12.91 -4.42
CA ASP A 174 -19.00 13.01 -5.33
C ASP A 174 -19.62 11.62 -5.55
N PHE A 175 -18.77 10.60 -5.70
CA PHE A 175 -19.19 9.22 -5.86
C PHE A 175 -19.99 8.73 -4.65
N LEU A 176 -19.50 9.01 -3.43
CA LEU A 176 -20.19 8.65 -2.19
C LEU A 176 -21.51 9.40 -2.02
N LEU A 177 -21.55 10.67 -2.40
CA LEU A 177 -22.76 11.48 -2.36
C LEU A 177 -23.83 10.90 -3.30
N GLN A 178 -23.46 10.58 -4.53
CA GLN A 178 -24.36 9.92 -5.48
C GLN A 178 -24.77 8.53 -5.01
N LEU A 179 -23.85 7.75 -4.42
CA LEU A 179 -24.13 6.40 -3.88
C LEU A 179 -25.20 6.43 -2.78
N PHE A 180 -25.11 7.36 -1.83
CA PHE A 180 -26.09 7.47 -0.75
C PHE A 180 -27.42 8.10 -1.21
N THR A 181 -27.34 9.02 -2.17
CA THR A 181 -28.51 9.70 -2.74
C THR A 181 -29.32 8.75 -3.63
N ASP A 182 -28.72 8.24 -4.71
CA ASP A 182 -29.34 7.29 -5.62
C ASP A 182 -28.33 6.22 -6.11
N PRO A 183 -28.26 5.07 -5.42
CA PRO A 183 -27.37 3.99 -5.82
C PRO A 183 -27.80 3.32 -7.13
N LYS A 184 -29.09 3.41 -7.51
CA LYS A 184 -29.57 2.82 -8.77
C LYS A 184 -29.09 3.65 -9.95
N LYS A 185 -29.24 4.98 -9.87
CA LYS A 185 -28.70 5.92 -10.86
C LYS A 185 -27.18 5.77 -11.00
N LEU A 186 -26.45 5.65 -9.89
CA LEU A 186 -25.00 5.41 -9.94
C LEU A 186 -24.63 4.13 -10.68
N ARG A 187 -25.40 3.06 -10.45
CA ARG A 187 -25.21 1.77 -11.13
C ARG A 187 -25.52 1.87 -12.62
N GLU A 188 -26.53 2.64 -13.01
CA GLU A 188 -26.86 2.93 -14.41
C GLU A 188 -25.73 3.72 -15.10
N ILE A 189 -25.17 4.75 -14.44
CA ILE A 189 -24.02 5.53 -14.94
C ILE A 189 -22.82 4.62 -15.20
N LEU A 190 -22.50 3.74 -14.26
CA LEU A 190 -21.39 2.79 -14.41
C LEU A 190 -21.60 1.75 -15.51
N GLY A 191 -22.81 1.67 -16.07
CA GLY A 191 -23.19 0.85 -17.22
C GLY A 191 -23.87 -0.46 -16.82
N LYS A 192 -24.74 -0.96 -17.72
CA LYS A 192 -25.54 -2.18 -17.54
C LYS A 192 -24.74 -3.48 -17.34
N SER A 193 -23.41 -3.45 -17.42
CA SER A 193 -22.53 -4.63 -17.42
C SER A 193 -21.59 -4.73 -16.21
N ILE A 194 -21.72 -3.87 -15.18
CA ILE A 194 -20.93 -4.08 -13.96
C ILE A 194 -21.44 -5.35 -13.25
N ALA A 195 -20.57 -6.37 -13.20
CA ALA A 195 -20.86 -7.60 -12.49
C ALA A 195 -21.06 -7.32 -10.98
N GLU A 196 -21.99 -8.03 -10.33
CA GLU A 196 -22.34 -7.82 -8.91
C GLU A 196 -21.10 -7.81 -8.01
N LYS A 197 -20.19 -8.76 -8.19
CA LYS A 197 -18.94 -8.85 -7.43
C LYS A 197 -18.07 -7.59 -7.55
N LYS A 198 -18.03 -6.96 -8.73
CA LYS A 198 -17.25 -5.73 -8.96
C LYS A 198 -17.92 -4.53 -8.30
N TRP A 199 -19.25 -4.47 -8.39
CA TRP A 199 -20.06 -3.45 -7.74
C TRP A 199 -19.89 -3.50 -6.21
N ASP A 200 -19.99 -4.68 -5.61
CA ASP A 200 -19.83 -4.86 -4.16
C ASP A 200 -18.44 -4.47 -3.67
N SER A 201 -17.38 -4.88 -4.38
CA SER A 201 -16.01 -4.51 -4.01
C SER A 201 -15.78 -2.99 -4.13
N LEU A 202 -16.30 -2.38 -5.20
CA LEU A 202 -16.23 -0.93 -5.41
C LEU A 202 -16.91 -0.16 -4.28
N ILE A 203 -18.14 -0.53 -3.90
CA ILE A 203 -18.87 0.10 -2.80
C ILE A 203 -18.13 -0.08 -1.49
N ARG A 204 -17.73 -1.31 -1.18
CA ARG A 204 -17.04 -1.63 0.06
C ARG A 204 -15.76 -0.80 0.18
N HIS A 205 -14.99 -0.69 -0.90
CA HIS A 205 -13.79 0.11 -0.96
C HIS A 205 -14.08 1.61 -0.77
N ALA A 206 -15.03 2.17 -1.52
CA ALA A 206 -15.41 3.58 -1.43
C ALA A 206 -15.86 3.96 -0.01
N LYS A 207 -16.64 3.11 0.66
CA LYS A 207 -17.12 3.33 2.04
C LYS A 207 -16.02 3.34 3.11
N THR A 208 -14.79 2.95 2.78
CA THR A 208 -13.65 3.11 3.70
C THR A 208 -13.09 4.54 3.72
N CYS A 209 -13.48 5.39 2.77
CA CYS A 209 -13.13 6.80 2.75
C CYS A 209 -13.81 7.57 3.89
N LYS A 210 -13.05 8.46 4.53
CA LYS A 210 -13.59 9.40 5.53
C LYS A 210 -14.11 10.65 4.82
N THR A 211 -15.41 10.86 4.82
CA THR A 211 -16.04 12.05 4.22
C THR A 211 -15.81 13.29 5.09
N LYS A 212 -15.71 14.47 4.44
CA LYS A 212 -15.68 15.78 5.11
C LYS A 212 -17.08 16.37 5.32
N TRP A 213 -18.10 15.54 5.15
CA TRP A 213 -19.51 15.91 5.25
C TRP A 213 -20.34 14.76 5.82
N LYS A 214 -21.51 15.12 6.33
CA LYS A 214 -22.56 14.20 6.80
C LYS A 214 -23.85 14.48 6.04
N LEU A 215 -24.46 13.43 5.48
CA LEU A 215 -25.75 13.50 4.82
C LEU A 215 -26.82 12.98 5.77
N TYR A 216 -27.83 13.79 6.00
CA TYR A 216 -29.03 13.43 6.74
C TYR A 216 -30.16 13.30 5.73
N LEU A 217 -30.75 12.11 5.64
CA LEU A 217 -31.87 11.81 4.75
C LEU A 217 -33.14 11.65 5.58
N ASP A 218 -34.21 12.30 5.12
CA ASP A 218 -35.58 12.13 5.60
C ASP A 218 -36.43 11.46 4.51
N TYR A 219 -37.37 10.64 4.97
CA TYR A 219 -38.23 9.79 4.15
C TYR A 219 -39.71 10.00 4.53
N PRO A 220 -40.26 11.20 4.27
CA PRO A 220 -41.57 11.58 4.79
C PRO A 220 -42.72 10.67 4.30
N ASP A 221 -42.60 10.07 3.12
CA ASP A 221 -43.58 9.16 2.51
C ASP A 221 -43.01 7.77 2.17
N GLY A 222 -41.79 7.46 2.65
CA GLY A 222 -41.07 6.22 2.37
C GLY A 222 -40.55 6.08 0.93
N VAL A 223 -40.80 7.04 0.04
CA VAL A 223 -40.47 6.97 -1.40
C VAL A 223 -39.58 8.15 -1.83
N THR A 224 -39.94 9.36 -1.42
CA THR A 224 -39.18 10.59 -1.64
C THR A 224 -37.99 10.65 -0.69
N LYS A 225 -36.84 11.03 -1.24
CA LYS A 225 -35.62 11.25 -0.47
C LYS A 225 -35.35 12.73 -0.42
N HIS A 226 -35.63 13.32 0.74
CA HIS A 226 -35.20 14.66 1.07
C HIS A 226 -33.99 14.57 1.98
N GLY A 227 -33.08 15.53 1.90
CA GLY A 227 -31.92 15.50 2.78
C GLY A 227 -31.15 16.79 2.81
N VAL A 228 -30.31 16.91 3.83
CA VAL A 228 -29.39 18.04 3.98
C VAL A 228 -28.00 17.47 4.18
N VAL A 229 -27.04 18.03 3.45
CA VAL A 229 -25.62 17.72 3.59
C VAL A 229 -24.99 18.81 4.43
N PHE A 230 -24.31 18.44 5.50
CA PHE A 230 -23.56 19.34 6.36
C PHE A 230 -22.06 19.09 6.20
N ASN A 231 -21.25 20.13 6.27
CA ASN A 231 -19.80 19.97 6.44
C ASN A 231 -19.45 19.50 7.86
N THR A 232 -18.16 19.32 8.12
CA THR A 232 -17.66 18.91 9.45
C THR A 232 -17.91 19.97 10.54
N ASP A 233 -18.05 21.24 10.16
CA ASP A 233 -18.37 22.36 11.07
C ASP A 233 -19.87 22.51 11.36
N GLY A 234 -20.72 21.62 10.80
CA GLY A 234 -22.17 21.65 11.01
C GLY A 234 -22.92 22.69 10.17
N GLN A 235 -22.28 23.27 9.15
CA GLN A 235 -22.93 24.18 8.21
C GLN A 235 -23.55 23.41 7.04
N PRO A 236 -24.77 23.78 6.59
CA PRO A 236 -25.36 23.15 5.41
C PRO A 236 -24.57 23.53 4.16
N ILE A 237 -24.17 22.51 3.39
CA ILE A 237 -23.43 22.65 2.12
C ILE A 237 -24.25 22.20 0.91
N GLY A 238 -25.41 21.57 1.13
CA GLY A 238 -26.34 21.25 0.06
C GLY A 238 -27.61 20.58 0.54
N LEU A 239 -28.56 20.47 -0.39
CA LEU A 239 -29.85 19.84 -0.24
C LEU A 239 -29.93 18.64 -1.18
N VAL A 240 -30.53 17.55 -0.73
CA VAL A 240 -31.00 16.47 -1.59
C VAL A 240 -32.51 16.60 -1.69
N LYS A 241 -33.05 16.75 -2.91
CA LYS A 241 -34.49 16.76 -3.17
C LYS A 241 -34.77 15.81 -4.34
N ASP A 242 -35.73 14.93 -4.18
CA ASP A 242 -36.12 13.95 -5.20
C ASP A 242 -34.94 13.17 -5.79
N ARG A 243 -33.95 12.85 -4.94
CA ARG A 243 -32.69 12.16 -5.29
C ARG A 243 -31.73 12.95 -6.19
N GLU A 244 -31.91 14.26 -6.27
CA GLU A 244 -30.96 15.19 -6.89
C GLU A 244 -30.28 16.03 -5.81
N TYR A 245 -28.99 16.30 -6.01
CA TYR A 245 -28.20 17.11 -5.10
C TYR A 245 -28.06 18.55 -5.60
N PHE A 246 -28.28 19.50 -4.70
CA PHE A 246 -28.21 20.95 -4.93
C PHE A 246 -27.24 21.59 -3.94
N ALA A 247 -26.12 22.15 -4.41
CA ALA A 247 -25.17 22.85 -3.54
C ALA A 247 -25.74 24.18 -3.02
N THR A 248 -25.42 24.55 -1.78
CA THR A 248 -25.97 25.75 -1.10
C THR A 248 -25.75 27.10 -1.80
N PRO A 249 -24.72 27.36 -2.64
CA PRO A 249 -24.64 28.64 -3.37
C PRO A 249 -25.81 28.87 -4.34
N ARG A 250 -26.64 27.84 -4.60
CA ARG A 250 -27.80 27.88 -5.50
C ARG A 250 -29.15 27.91 -4.80
N LEU A 251 -29.19 27.95 -3.46
CA LEU A 251 -30.45 28.10 -2.73
C LEU A 251 -30.78 29.59 -2.57
N SER A 252 -31.12 30.27 -3.67
CA SER A 252 -31.89 31.51 -3.55
C SER A 252 -33.28 31.14 -3.06
N ALA A 253 -33.76 31.79 -2.00
CA ALA A 253 -35.11 31.62 -1.51
C ALA A 253 -36.10 31.83 -2.66
N GLN A 254 -36.73 30.74 -3.12
CA GLN A 254 -38.03 30.86 -3.78
C GLN A 254 -39.06 30.87 -2.66
N GLU A 255 -39.56 32.08 -2.39
CA GLU A 255 -40.84 32.31 -1.70
C GLU A 255 -42.00 31.66 -2.47
#